data_AF-A0A1M7Q6E8-F1
#
_entry.id   AF-A0A1M7Q6E8-F1
#
_cell.length_a   1.000
_cell.length_b   1.000
_cell.length_c   1.000
_cell.angle_alpha   90.00
_cell.angle_beta   90.00
_cell.angle_gamma   90.00
#
_symmetry.space_group_name_H-M   'P 1'
#
loop_
_entity.id
_entity.type
_entity.pdbx_description
1 polymer ?
#
loop_
_entity_poly.entity_id
_entity_poly.type
_entity_poly.pdbx_seq_one_letter_code
_entity_poly.pdbx_strand_id
1 'polypeptide(L)'
;MRNIKFNYLYRDSANYKKYGAVIFANPDNIELSERETLIRSKLIDGQWFYADEWGLPELFGGTFDYRIDPTWHEFEGVEYSNELAIQFIAIEKFKALLEKSNGI
;
A
#
# COMPACT_ATOMS: atom_id res chain seq x y z
N MET A 1 -8.14 -5.09 -19.64
CA MET A 1 -7.11 -4.57 -18.70
C MET A 1 -7.62 -4.82 -17.30
N ARG A 2 -6.78 -5.30 -16.38
CA ARG A 2 -7.16 -5.57 -14.98
C ARG A 2 -6.46 -4.58 -14.08
N ASN A 3 -7.21 -3.97 -13.18
CA ASN A 3 -6.65 -3.09 -12.16
C ASN A 3 -5.84 -3.92 -11.15
N ILE A 4 -5.01 -3.26 -10.35
CA ILE A 4 -4.21 -3.91 -9.32
C ILE A 4 -4.80 -3.53 -7.96
N LYS A 5 -5.13 -4.53 -7.17
CA LYS A 5 -5.56 -4.36 -5.79
C LYS A 5 -4.36 -4.56 -4.88
N PHE A 6 -4.04 -3.54 -4.10
CA PHE A 6 -3.01 -3.54 -3.07
C PHE A 6 -3.65 -3.82 -1.72
N ASN A 7 -3.25 -4.93 -1.11
CA ASN A 7 -3.76 -5.40 0.17
C ASN A 7 -2.74 -5.09 1.28
N TYR A 8 -3.23 -4.58 2.40
CA TYR A 8 -2.42 -4.21 3.54
C TYR A 8 -3.26 -4.29 4.82
N LEU A 9 -2.58 -4.25 5.96
CA LEU A 9 -3.24 -4.21 7.26
C LEU A 9 -2.57 -3.24 8.22
N TYR A 10 -3.34 -2.83 9.21
CA TYR A 10 -2.82 -2.23 10.43
C TYR A 10 -2.86 -3.26 11.56
N ARG A 11 -1.81 -3.31 12.39
CA ARG A 11 -1.72 -4.16 13.57
C ARG A 11 -1.38 -3.30 14.79
N ASP A 12 -2.22 -3.36 15.81
CA ASP A 12 -1.96 -2.65 17.07
C ASP A 12 -1.01 -3.43 18.01
N SER A 13 -0.63 -2.81 19.12
CA SER A 13 0.28 -3.44 20.10
C SER A 13 -0.36 -4.57 20.91
N ALA A 14 -1.67 -4.74 20.84
CA ALA A 14 -2.41 -5.91 21.33
C ALA A 14 -2.60 -6.99 20.24
N ASN A 15 -1.97 -6.83 19.07
CA ASN A 15 -2.00 -7.75 17.93
C ASN A 15 -3.40 -7.89 17.28
N TYR A 16 -4.31 -6.92 17.47
CA TYR A 16 -5.52 -6.82 16.66
C TYR A 16 -5.18 -6.30 15.27
N LYS A 17 -5.82 -6.89 14.25
CA LYS A 17 -5.56 -6.58 12.85
C LYS A 17 -6.78 -5.95 12.20
N LYS A 18 -6.56 -4.89 11.42
CA LYS A 18 -7.56 -4.29 10.54
C LYS A 18 -7.05 -4.31 9.11
N TYR A 19 -7.74 -5.05 8.26
CA TYR A 19 -7.40 -5.23 6.86
C TYR A 19 -8.02 -4.15 5.99
N GLY A 20 -7.33 -3.78 4.91
CA GLY A 20 -7.80 -2.84 3.92
C GLY A 20 -7.18 -3.10 2.55
N ALA A 21 -7.76 -2.47 1.54
CA ALA A 21 -7.27 -2.58 0.18
C ALA A 21 -7.53 -1.30 -0.62
N VAL A 22 -6.71 -1.10 -1.64
CA VAL A 22 -6.82 0.01 -2.59
C VAL A 22 -6.71 -0.52 -4.01
N ILE A 23 -7.57 -0.04 -4.92
CA ILE A 23 -7.57 -0.42 -6.33
C ILE A 23 -6.87 0.64 -7.16
N PHE A 24 -5.73 0.28 -7.74
CA PHE A 24 -4.95 1.10 -8.67
C PHE A 24 -5.26 0.75 -10.13
N ALA A 25 -5.32 1.79 -10.98
CA ALA A 25 -5.41 1.58 -12.42
C ALA A 25 -4.11 0.96 -12.98
N ASN A 26 -4.23 0.05 -13.93
CA ASN A 26 -3.09 -0.55 -14.63
C ASN A 26 -3.24 -0.41 -16.16
N PRO A 27 -3.20 0.83 -16.69
CA PRO A 27 -3.39 1.09 -18.12
C PRO A 27 -2.26 0.48 -18.97
N ASP A 28 -1.05 0.43 -18.44
CA ASP A 28 0.14 -0.08 -19.13
C ASP A 28 0.28 -1.61 -19.04
N ASN A 29 -0.69 -2.28 -18.40
CA ASN A 29 -0.73 -3.74 -18.22
C ASN A 29 0.58 -4.31 -17.64
N ILE A 30 1.14 -3.62 -16.65
CA ILE A 30 2.35 -4.05 -15.96
C ILE A 30 2.04 -5.31 -15.13
N GLU A 31 2.97 -6.26 -15.15
CA GLU A 31 2.83 -7.53 -14.45
C GLU A 31 2.85 -7.35 -12.93
N LEU A 32 2.08 -8.18 -12.22
CA LEU A 32 2.03 -8.14 -10.75
C LEU A 32 3.40 -8.39 -10.11
N SER A 33 4.21 -9.30 -10.67
CA SER A 33 5.53 -9.63 -10.15
C SER A 33 6.49 -8.44 -10.16
N GLU A 34 6.44 -7.64 -11.23
CA GLU A 34 7.24 -6.42 -11.36
C GLU A 34 6.78 -5.36 -10.35
N ARG A 35 5.46 -5.17 -10.21
CA ARG A 35 4.89 -4.26 -9.20
C ARG A 35 5.23 -4.69 -7.78
N GLU A 36 5.12 -5.97 -7.47
CA GLU A 36 5.40 -6.49 -6.15
C GLU A 36 6.88 -6.34 -5.78
N THR A 37 7.78 -6.62 -6.73
CA THR A 37 9.23 -6.41 -6.55
C THR A 37 9.53 -4.96 -6.20
N LEU A 38 8.93 -4.02 -6.93
CA LEU A 38 9.10 -2.59 -6.67
C LEU A 38 8.53 -2.18 -5.31
N ILE A 39 7.32 -2.61 -4.97
CA ILE A 39 6.71 -2.35 -3.66
C ILE A 39 7.63 -2.85 -2.54
N ARG A 40 8.08 -4.10 -2.62
CA ARG A 40 8.95 -4.72 -1.60
C ARG A 40 10.27 -3.98 -1.43
N SER A 41 10.82 -3.41 -2.50
CA SER A 41 12.05 -2.60 -2.42
C SER A 41 11.88 -1.28 -1.64
N LYS A 42 10.64 -0.83 -1.43
CA LYS A 42 10.29 0.40 -0.69
C LYS A 42 9.80 0.13 0.73
N LEU A 43 9.59 -1.13 1.11
CA LEU A 43 9.16 -1.50 2.45
C LEU A 43 10.32 -1.42 3.43
N ILE A 44 10.01 -0.99 4.65
CA ILE A 44 10.88 -1.11 5.82
C ILE A 44 10.98 -2.60 6.14
N ASP A 45 12.20 -3.13 6.12
CA ASP A 45 12.53 -4.54 6.33
C ASP A 45 11.69 -5.52 5.50
N GLY A 46 11.25 -5.09 4.31
CA GLY A 46 10.48 -5.93 3.39
C GLY A 46 9.03 -6.21 3.78
N GLN A 47 8.52 -5.59 4.87
CA GLN A 47 7.16 -5.84 5.40
C GLN A 47 6.36 -4.55 5.67
N TRP A 48 6.99 -3.50 6.17
CA TRP A 48 6.27 -2.35 6.74
C TRP A 48 6.37 -1.08 5.87
N PHE A 49 5.40 -0.19 6.02
CA PHE A 49 5.41 1.13 5.38
C PHE A 49 4.52 2.12 6.15
N TYR A 50 4.68 3.41 5.89
CA TYR A 50 3.78 4.44 6.41
C TYR A 50 2.72 4.77 5.36
N ALA A 51 1.44 4.50 5.65
CA ALA A 51 0.37 4.69 4.69
C ALA A 51 0.22 6.15 4.24
N ASP A 52 0.37 7.11 5.15
CA ASP A 52 0.30 8.55 4.87
C ASP A 52 1.42 9.02 3.91
N GLU A 53 2.65 8.50 4.08
CA GLU A 53 3.77 8.76 3.17
C GLU A 53 3.50 8.23 1.76
N TRP A 54 2.78 7.10 1.66
CA TRP A 54 2.40 6.47 0.38
C TRP A 54 1.10 7.04 -0.19
N GLY A 55 0.44 7.98 0.51
CA GLY A 55 -0.85 8.54 0.13
C GLY A 55 -2.01 7.54 0.24
N LEU A 56 -1.85 6.48 1.01
CA LEU A 56 -2.85 5.46 1.29
C LEU A 56 -3.66 5.80 2.53
N PRO A 57 -4.93 5.34 2.62
CA PRO A 57 -5.72 5.48 3.83
C PRO A 57 -5.06 4.77 5.02
N GLU A 58 -4.94 5.47 6.14
CA GLU A 58 -4.55 4.84 7.39
C GLU A 58 -5.70 3.98 7.93
N LEU A 59 -5.38 2.73 8.30
CA LEU A 59 -6.38 1.77 8.79
C LEU A 59 -6.54 1.77 10.31
N PHE A 60 -6.11 2.82 11.02
CA PHE A 60 -6.21 2.88 12.49
C PHE A 60 -7.65 2.56 12.98
N GLY A 61 -7.74 1.82 14.08
CA GLY A 61 -9.00 1.46 14.73
C GLY A 61 -9.51 2.56 15.65
N GLY A 62 -10.74 2.41 16.17
CA GLY A 62 -11.28 3.32 17.19
C GLY A 62 -10.55 3.27 18.54
N THR A 63 -9.69 2.28 18.74
CA THR A 63 -8.89 2.04 19.96
C THR A 63 -7.41 2.42 19.80
N PHE A 64 -7.04 3.08 18.70
CA PHE A 64 -5.65 3.46 18.42
C PHE A 64 -5.08 4.39 19.52
N ASP A 65 -3.94 4.00 20.09
CA ASP A 65 -3.20 4.79 21.08
C ASP A 65 -1.76 5.05 20.62
N TYR A 66 -1.52 6.25 20.08
CA TYR A 66 -0.22 6.70 19.55
C TYR A 66 0.97 6.57 20.51
N ARG A 67 0.74 6.33 21.81
CA ARG A 67 1.80 6.16 22.81
C ARG A 67 2.37 4.75 22.83
N ILE A 68 1.59 3.76 22.39
CA ILE A 68 1.95 2.34 22.45
C ILE A 68 1.83 1.66 21.10
N ASP A 69 0.95 2.13 20.23
CA ASP A 69 0.66 1.51 18.96
C ASP A 69 1.64 1.97 17.87
N PRO A 70 2.09 1.05 16.99
CA PRO A 70 2.88 1.45 15.84
C PRO A 70 2.05 2.31 14.89
N THR A 71 2.70 3.17 14.12
CA THR A 71 2.02 3.97 13.07
C THR A 71 2.16 3.36 11.68
N TRP A 72 2.99 2.34 11.51
CA TRP A 72 3.20 1.66 10.23
C TRP A 72 2.12 0.62 9.94
N HIS A 73 1.96 0.34 8.65
CA HIS A 73 1.12 -0.70 8.08
C HIS A 73 1.97 -1.85 7.57
N GLU A 74 1.34 -3.02 7.43
CA GLU A 74 1.96 -4.23 6.90
C GLU A 74 1.45 -4.50 5.49
N PHE A 75 2.37 -4.75 4.57
CA PHE A 75 2.06 -5.17 3.22
C PHE A 75 1.63 -6.64 3.19
N GLU A 76 0.46 -6.93 2.59
CA GLU A 76 -0.06 -8.30 2.48
C GLU A 76 0.11 -8.87 1.06
N GLY A 77 0.07 -8.02 0.03
CA GLY A 77 0.26 -8.47 -1.35
C GLY A 77 -0.45 -7.60 -2.38
N VAL A 78 -0.28 -7.98 -3.65
CA VAL A 78 -1.01 -7.41 -4.78
C VAL A 78 -1.72 -8.50 -5.58
N GLU A 79 -2.89 -8.19 -6.11
CA GLU A 79 -3.66 -9.09 -6.96
C GLU A 79 -4.33 -8.32 -8.11
N TYR A 80 -4.66 -9.02 -9.19
CA TYR A 80 -5.48 -8.42 -10.25
C TYR A 80 -6.93 -8.29 -9.77
N SER A 81 -7.57 -7.16 -10.04
CA SER A 81 -8.98 -6.93 -9.76
C SER A 81 -9.72 -6.36 -10.97
N ASN A 82 -11.01 -6.70 -11.06
CA ASN A 82 -11.95 -6.13 -12.03
C ASN A 82 -12.73 -4.94 -11.44
N GLU A 83 -12.51 -4.60 -10.16
CA GLU A 83 -13.11 -3.44 -9.52
C GLU A 83 -12.60 -2.15 -10.15
N LEU A 84 -13.41 -1.09 -10.13
CA LEU A 84 -12.99 0.22 -10.62
C LEU A 84 -11.90 0.79 -9.73
N ALA A 85 -10.85 1.34 -10.35
CA ALA A 85 -9.80 2.05 -9.64
C ALA A 85 -10.40 3.27 -8.92
N ILE A 86 -10.01 3.45 -7.66
CA ILE A 86 -10.46 4.60 -6.87
C ILE A 86 -9.63 5.79 -7.34
N GLN A 87 -10.22 6.69 -8.14
CA GLN A 87 -9.56 7.84 -8.78
C GLN A 87 -8.88 8.83 -7.82
N PHE A 88 -9.08 8.70 -6.50
CA PHE A 88 -8.71 9.71 -5.50
C PHE A 88 -7.48 9.41 -4.64
N ILE A 89 -6.92 8.19 -4.69
CA ILE A 89 -5.64 7.95 -4.02
C ILE A 89 -4.58 8.50 -4.95
N ALA A 90 -4.12 9.70 -4.58
CA ALA A 90 -3.29 10.60 -5.36
C ALA A 90 -2.13 9.83 -5.97
N ILE A 91 -2.39 9.39 -7.19
CA ILE A 91 -1.48 8.69 -8.08
C ILE A 91 -0.14 9.43 -8.10
N GLU A 92 -0.10 10.74 -7.93
CA GLU A 92 1.12 11.55 -7.91
C GLU A 92 2.10 11.19 -6.77
N LYS A 93 1.65 10.95 -5.53
CA LYS A 93 2.57 10.59 -4.44
C LYS A 93 3.06 9.15 -4.57
N PHE A 94 2.13 8.22 -4.84
CA PHE A 94 2.47 6.82 -5.05
C PHE A 94 3.33 6.65 -6.32
N LYS A 95 2.98 7.27 -7.45
CA LYS A 95 3.81 7.30 -8.66
C LYS A 95 5.15 7.94 -8.41
N ALA A 96 5.25 9.09 -7.73
CA ALA A 96 6.55 9.71 -7.44
C ALA A 96 7.44 8.81 -6.58
N LEU A 97 6.86 8.01 -5.69
CA LEU A 97 7.58 7.00 -4.89
C LEU A 97 8.12 5.85 -5.78
N LEU A 98 7.36 5.48 -6.81
CA LEU A 98 7.71 4.43 -7.78
C LEU A 98 8.64 4.89 -8.91
N GLU A 99 8.54 6.15 -9.36
CA GLU A 99 9.32 6.72 -10.47
C GLU A 99 10.74 7.12 -10.06
N LYS A 100 10.98 7.43 -8.77
CA LYS A 100 12.32 7.75 -8.24
C LYS A 100 13.35 6.61 -8.33
N SER A 101 12.96 5.40 -8.74
CA SER A 101 13.89 4.30 -8.98
C SER A 101 14.56 4.31 -10.37
N ASN A 102 14.16 5.21 -11.29
CA ASN A 102 14.79 5.36 -12.62
C ASN A 102 15.93 6.40 -12.65
N GLY A 103 16.48 6.76 -11.49
CA GLY A 103 17.57 7.71 -11.36
C GLY A 103 18.75 7.12 -10.60
N ILE A 104 19.47 6.18 -11.22
CA ILE A 104 20.93 5.95 -11.24
C ILE A 104 21.20 4.84 -12.28
#